data_AF-A0A9E0PQT2-F1
#
_entry.id   AF-A0A9E0PQT2-F1
#
_cell.length_a   1.000
_cell.length_b   1.000
_cell.length_c   1.000
_cell.angle_alpha   90.00
_cell.angle_beta   90.00
_cell.angle_gamma   90.00
#
_symmetry.space_group_name_H-M   'P 1'
#
loop_
_entity.id
_entity.type
_entity.pdbx_description
1 polymer ?
#
loop_
_entity_poly.entity_id
_entity_poly.type
_entity_poly.pdbx_seq_one_letter_code
_entity_poly.pdbx_strand_id
1 'polypeptide(L)' 'LGRLGEAEAAYRSALALDPALYPCELNLAMLLAAQPERRGEAAQHVRRFLAGAPPGDPRAPEARAALARLSPDGRGGG' A
#
# COMPACT_ATOMS: atom_id res chain seq x y z
N LEU A 1 7.67 16.19 9.14
CA LEU A 1 7.56 14.86 9.80
C LEU A 1 6.25 14.66 10.59
N GLY A 2 5.49 15.69 10.98
CA GLY A 2 4.25 15.50 11.78
C GLY A 2 3.06 14.88 11.04
N ARG A 3 2.73 15.32 9.82
CA ARG A 3 1.46 14.96 9.16
C ARG A 3 1.42 13.55 8.54
N LEU A 4 2.56 12.92 8.31
CA LEU A 4 2.64 11.58 7.71
C LEU A 4 2.32 10.50 8.76
N GLY A 5 2.77 10.68 10.00
CA GLY A 5 2.50 9.75 11.09
C GLY A 5 1.02 9.73 11.51
N GLU A 6 0.38 10.90 11.56
CA GLU A 6 -1.05 11.01 11.87
C GLU A 6 -1.92 10.33 10.80
N ALA A 7 -1.60 10.55 9.52
CA ALA A 7 -2.33 9.93 8.42
C ALA A 7 -2.16 8.40 8.41
N GLU A 8 -0.94 7.91 8.66
CA GLU A 8 -0.68 6.49 8.82
C GLU A 8 -1.48 5.87 9.97
N ALA A 9 -1.48 6.51 11.14
CA ALA A 9 -2.24 6.04 12.30
C ALA A 9 -3.76 6.00 12.01
N ALA A 10 -4.28 7.00 11.29
CA ALA A 10 -5.67 7.05 10.87
C ALA A 10 -6.01 5.90 9.91
N TYR A 11 -5.18 5.64 8.90
CA TYR A 11 -5.41 4.53 7.96
C TYR A 11 -5.30 3.17 8.62
N ARG A 12 -4.33 2.98 9.53
CA ARG A 12 -4.22 1.73 10.30
C ARG A 12 -5.42 1.51 11.21
N SER A 13 -5.93 2.56 11.85
CA SER A 13 -7.15 2.48 12.66
C SER A 13 -8.37 2.14 11.81
N ALA A 14 -8.50 2.76 10.62
CA ALA A 14 -9.57 2.44 9.68
C ALA A 14 -9.52 0.97 9.24
N LEU A 15 -8.34 0.43 8.94
CA LEU A 15 -8.14 -0.98 8.58
C LEU A 15 -8.37 -1.94 9.76
N ALA A 16 -8.19 -1.47 11.00
CA ALA A 16 -8.51 -2.26 12.20
C ALA A 16 -10.02 -2.35 12.44
N LEU A 17 -10.77 -1.29 12.07
CA LEU A 17 -12.22 -1.27 12.16
C LEU A 17 -12.88 -2.02 11.00
N ASP A 18 -12.36 -1.85 9.79
CA ASP A 18 -12.82 -2.54 8.59
C ASP A 18 -11.62 -3.07 7.77
N PRO A 19 -11.25 -4.35 7.97
CA PRO A 19 -10.19 -4.99 7.20
C PRO A 19 -10.50 -5.12 5.70
N ALA A 20 -11.77 -4.97 5.29
CA ALA A 20 -12.18 -5.04 3.89
C ALA A 20 -12.04 -3.68 3.18
N LEU A 21 -11.65 -2.62 3.90
CA LEU A 21 -11.47 -1.28 3.36
C LEU A 21 -10.17 -1.15 2.56
N TYR A 22 -10.13 -1.87 1.44
CA TYR A 22 -9.01 -1.92 0.50
C TYR A 22 -8.53 -0.53 0.03
N PRO A 23 -9.36 0.53 -0.14
CA PRO A 23 -8.85 1.87 -0.50
C PRO A 23 -7.81 2.44 0.48
N CYS A 24 -7.95 2.13 1.77
CA CYS A 24 -7.01 2.57 2.79
C CYS A 24 -5.65 1.88 2.66
N GLU A 25 -5.61 0.63 2.20
CA GLU A 25 -4.37 -0.10 1.93
C GLU A 25 -3.52 0.64 0.89
N LEU A 26 -4.14 1.15 -0.19
CA LEU A 26 -3.40 1.90 -1.22
C LEU A 26 -2.87 3.24 -0.71
N ASN A 27 -3.70 4.01 0.01
CA ASN A 27 -3.28 5.30 0.56
C ASN A 27 -2.16 5.14 1.59
N LEU A 28 -2.26 4.12 2.44
CA LEU A 28 -1.20 3.76 3.38
C LEU A 28 0.07 3.37 2.60
N ALA A 29 -0.03 2.52 1.59
CA ALA A 29 1.11 2.15 0.76
C ALA A 29 1.82 3.35 0.13
N MET A 30 1.09 4.36 -0.34
CA MET A 30 1.68 5.57 -0.93
C MET A 30 2.42 6.43 0.10
N LEU A 31 1.91 6.54 1.33
CA LEU A 31 2.62 7.20 2.43
C LEU A 31 3.92 6.46 2.78
N LEU A 32 3.88 5.13 2.80
CA LEU A 32 5.02 4.28 3.09
C LEU A 32 6.06 4.28 1.96
N ALA A 33 5.61 4.37 0.71
CA ALA A 33 6.48 4.43 -0.48
C ALA A 33 7.39 5.66 -0.50
N ALA A 34 6.98 6.75 0.17
CA ALA A 34 7.80 7.95 0.33
C ALA A 34 9.02 7.74 1.24
N GLN A 35 9.04 6.66 2.02
CA GLN A 35 10.10 6.29 2.96
C GLN A 35 10.90 5.12 2.38
N PRO A 36 12.18 5.29 2.00
CA PRO A 36 13.00 4.25 1.38
C PRO A 36 13.07 2.96 2.21
N GLU A 37 13.18 3.09 3.52
CA GLU A 37 13.27 1.99 4.49
C GLU A 37 11.95 1.21 4.64
N ARG A 38 10.82 1.79 4.23
CA ARG A 38 9.48 1.20 4.34
C ARG A 38 8.89 0.76 3.01
N ARG A 39 9.67 0.80 1.94
CA ARG A 39 9.24 0.35 0.59
C ARG A 39 8.76 -1.10 0.57
N GLY A 40 9.34 -1.98 1.38
CA GLY A 40 8.89 -3.37 1.53
C GLY A 40 7.48 -3.46 2.13
N GLU A 41 7.22 -2.68 3.17
CA GLU A 41 5.89 -2.59 3.81
C GLU A 41 4.86 -1.98 2.85
N ALA A 42 5.25 -0.92 2.13
CA ALA A 42 4.44 -0.30 1.09
C ALA A 42 4.00 -1.33 0.04
N ALA A 43 4.93 -2.14 -0.48
CA ALA A 43 4.62 -3.18 -1.46
C ALA A 43 3.60 -4.20 -0.95
N GLN A 44 3.66 -4.55 0.34
CA GLN A 44 2.71 -5.47 0.95
C GLN A 44 1.30 -4.89 1.02
N HIS A 45 1.16 -3.61 1.39
CA HIS A 45 -0.11 -2.90 1.38
C HIS A 45 -0.69 -2.76 -0.05
N VAL A 46 0.14 -2.47 -1.05
CA VAL A 46 -0.31 -2.46 -2.45
C VAL A 46 -0.84 -3.84 -2.89
N ARG A 47 -0.19 -4.93 -2.48
CA ARG A 47 -0.67 -6.30 -2.78
C ARG A 47 -2.03 -6.58 -2.13
N ARG A 48 -2.24 -6.15 -0.88
CA ARG A 48 -3.53 -6.27 -0.18
C ARG A 48 -4.63 -5.47 -0.88
N PHE A 49 -4.33 -4.24 -1.30
CA PHE A 49 -5.24 -3.45 -2.14
C PHE A 49 -5.66 -4.22 -3.39
N LEU A 50 -4.71 -4.76 -4.15
CA LEU A 50 -5.00 -5.49 -5.40
C LEU A 50 -5.77 -6.80 -5.17
N ALA A 51 -5.61 -7.45 -4.01
CA ALA A 51 -6.34 -8.66 -3.65
C ALA A 51 -7.80 -8.39 -3.25
N GLY A 52 -8.08 -7.23 -2.63
CA GLY A 52 -9.43 -6.84 -2.21
C GLY A 52 -10.18 -5.96 -3.21
N ALA A 53 -9.47 -5.32 -4.15
CA ALA A 53 -10.08 -4.40 -5.10
C ALA A 53 -10.99 -5.13 -6.10
N PRO A 54 -12.17 -4.58 -6.41
CA PRO A 54 -13.06 -5.14 -7.41
C PRO A 54 -12.43 -5.10 -8.81
N PRO A 55 -12.79 -6.04 -9.69
CA PRO A 55 -12.36 -6.00 -11.09
C PRO A 55 -12.85 -4.69 -11.73
N GLY A 56 -11.91 -3.90 -12.25
CA GLY A 56 -12.20 -2.60 -12.84
C GLY A 56 -12.02 -1.40 -11.89
N ASP A 57 -11.51 -1.59 -10.67
CA ASP A 57 -11.16 -0.45 -9.81
C ASP A 57 -10.17 0.47 -10.56
N PRO A 58 -10.46 1.77 -10.71
CA PRO A 58 -9.64 2.69 -11.50
C PRO A 58 -8.23 2.88 -10.92
N ARG A 59 -8.01 2.51 -9.66
CA ARG A 59 -6.71 2.61 -8.98
C ARG A 59 -5.88 1.33 -9.11
N ALA A 60 -6.45 0.23 -9.60
CA ALA A 60 -5.73 -1.01 -9.89
C ALA A 60 -4.49 -0.84 -10.80
N PRO A 61 -4.56 -0.14 -11.95
CA PRO A 61 -3.38 0.08 -12.78
C PRO A 61 -2.29 0.90 -12.07
N GLU A 62 -2.67 1.95 -11.34
CA GLU A 62 -1.73 2.77 -10.57
C GLU A 62 -1.04 1.95 -9.48
N ALA A 63 -1.81 1.16 -8.73
CA ALA A 63 -1.30 0.27 -7.70
C ALA A 63 -0.31 -0.75 -8.29
N ARG A 64 -0.61 -1.37 -9.43
CA ARG A 64 0.32 -2.29 -10.10
C ARG A 64 1.64 -1.60 -10.50
N ALA A 65 1.55 -0.38 -11.04
CA ALA A 65 2.74 0.41 -11.39
C ALA A 65 3.54 0.83 -10.14
N ALA A 66 2.88 1.12 -9.02
CA ALA A 66 3.54 1.38 -7.74
C ALA A 66 4.26 0.13 -7.23
N LEU A 67 3.61 -1.04 -7.25
CA LEU A 67 4.20 -2.30 -6.82
C LEU A 67 5.47 -2.65 -7.61
N ALA A 68 5.44 -2.48 -8.93
CA ALA A 68 6.62 -2.72 -9.78
C ALA A 68 7.80 -1.81 -9.41
N ARG A 69 7.55 -0.54 -9.05
CA ARG A 69 8.59 0.42 -8.62
C ARG A 69 9.10 0.16 -7.19
N LEU A 70 8.24 -0.40 -6.34
CA LEU A 70 8.56 -0.74 -4.95
C LEU A 70 9.26 -2.08 -4.81
N SER A 71 9.09 -2.98 -5.78
CA SER A 71 9.82 -4.24 -5.91
C SER A 71 10.75 -4.20 -7.13
N PRO A 72 11.84 -3.40 -7.10
CA PRO A 72 12.74 -3.24 -8.25
C PRO A 72 13.51 -4.52 -8.60
N ASP A 73 13.41 -5.58 -7.80
CA ASP A 73 14.11 -6.83 -8.05
C ASP A 73 13.15 -8.00 -8.24
N GLY A 74 13.07 -8.46 -9.48
CA GLY A 74 12.59 -9.80 -9.79
C GLY A 74 13.66 -10.83 -9.48
N ARG A 75 13.98 -11.11 -8.20
CA ARG A 75 14.40 -12.41 -7.65
C ARG A 75 14.97 -12.29 -6.23
N GLY A 76 14.59 -13.23 -5.37
CA GLY A 76 15.59 -14.00 -4.62
C GLY A 76 15.50 -14.01 -3.09
N GLY A 77 15.26 -15.21 -2.54
CA GLY A 77 15.76 -15.67 -1.24
C GLY A 77 14.65 -16.01 -0.23
N GLY A 78 14.17 -17.24 -0.11
CA GLY A 78 14.63 -18.50 -0.72
C GLY A 78 13.56 -19.58 -0.71
#